data_AF-A0A2M8FFC5-F1
#
_entry.id   AF-A0A2M8FFC5-F1
#
_cell.length_a   1.000
_cell.length_b   1.000
_cell.length_c   1.000
_cell.angle_alpha   90.00
_cell.angle_beta   90.00
_cell.angle_gamma   90.00
#
_symmetry.space_group_name_H-M   'P 1'
#
loop_
_entity.id
_entity.type
_entity.pdbx_description
1 polymer ?
#
loop_
_entity_poly.entity_id
_entity_poly.type
_entity_poly.pdbx_seq_one_letter_code
_entity_poly.pdbx_strand_id
1 'polypeptide(L)'
;MNFLVWIIFGGLAGWIGSMIMGTDGQQGIILNIVVGIIGAGLGGYIMNLFGNGGVNGFNLYSFIVAVIGAVVLLAVLRLIRGS
;
A
#
# COMPACT_ATOMS: atom_id res chain seq x y z
N MET A 1 -14.85 -8.57 0.62
CA MET A 1 -13.41 -8.86 0.40
C MET A 1 -13.08 -10.24 0.90
N ASN A 2 -12.35 -11.03 0.11
CA ASN A 2 -11.72 -12.24 0.62
C ASN A 2 -10.45 -11.78 1.35
N PHE A 3 -10.42 -11.86 2.68
CA PHE A 3 -9.36 -11.28 3.53
C PHE A 3 -7.94 -11.72 3.10
N LEU A 4 -7.82 -12.95 2.57
CA LEU A 4 -6.61 -13.48 1.96
C LEU A 4 -6.09 -12.63 0.79
N VAL A 5 -6.96 -12.16 -0.09
CA VAL A 5 -6.58 -11.36 -1.27
C VAL A 5 -6.01 -10.02 -0.83
N TRP A 6 -6.61 -9.40 0.17
CA TRP A 6 -6.15 -8.11 0.68
C TRP A 6 -4.76 -8.21 1.30
N ILE A 7 -4.46 -9.31 2.01
CA ILE A 7 -3.12 -9.55 2.55
C ILE A 7 -2.10 -9.79 1.43
N ILE A 8 -2.44 -10.61 0.43
CA ILE A 8 -1.52 -10.91 -0.68
C ILE A 8 -1.23 -9.66 -1.51
N PHE A 9 -2.27 -8.93 -1.92
CA PHE A 9 -2.15 -7.70 -2.71
C PHE A 9 -1.51 -6.59 -1.89
N GLY A 10 -1.88 -6.47 -0.62
CA GLY A 10 -1.28 -5.54 0.32
C GLY A 10 0.22 -5.80 0.42
N GLY A 11 0.64 -7.03 0.72
CA GLY A 11 2.05 -7.37 0.84
C GLY A 11 2.87 -7.11 -0.42
N LEU A 12 2.34 -7.48 -1.59
CA LEU A 12 2.98 -7.18 -2.87
C LEU A 12 3.04 -5.67 -3.14
N ALA A 13 1.96 -4.94 -2.83
CA ALA A 13 1.90 -3.50 -3.01
C ALA A 13 2.86 -2.76 -2.08
N GLY A 14 3.00 -3.22 -0.83
CA GLY A 14 3.94 -2.67 0.13
C GLY A 14 5.39 -2.90 -0.28
N TRP A 15 5.71 -4.07 -0.83
CA TRP A 15 7.04 -4.34 -1.39
C TRP A 15 7.34 -3.50 -2.66
N ILE A 16 6.38 -3.36 -3.56
CA ILE A 16 6.55 -2.47 -4.71
C ILE A 16 6.70 -1.01 -4.26
N GLY A 17 5.88 -0.58 -3.29
CA GLY A 17 5.97 0.75 -2.70
C GLY A 17 7.33 1.01 -2.05
N SER A 18 7.89 0.04 -1.32
CA SER A 18 9.19 0.16 -0.68
C SER A 18 10.31 0.29 -1.70
N MET A 19 10.24 -0.44 -2.82
CA MET A 19 11.17 -0.32 -3.95
C MET A 19 11.06 1.07 -4.61
N ILE A 20 9.84 1.55 -4.88
CA ILE A 20 9.60 2.89 -5.46
C ILE A 20 10.19 3.98 -4.55
N MET A 21 10.01 3.85 -3.24
CA MET A 21 10.49 4.83 -2.25
C MET A 21 11.97 4.66 -1.89
N GLY A 22 12.65 3.64 -2.41
CA GLY A 22 14.04 3.32 -2.07
C GLY A 22 14.24 2.89 -0.61
N THR A 23 13.18 2.42 0.06
CA THR A 23 13.20 2.02 1.48
C THR A 23 13.30 0.51 1.69
N ASP A 24 13.28 -0.28 0.62
CA ASP A 24 13.22 -1.75 0.69
C ASP A 24 14.32 -2.38 1.57
N GLY A 25 15.56 -1.86 1.47
CA GLY A 25 16.70 -2.35 2.26
C GLY A 25 16.60 -2.12 3.77
N GLN A 26 15.74 -1.20 4.23
CA GLN A 26 15.51 -0.94 5.66
C GLN A 26 14.23 -1.58 6.20
N GLN A 27 13.27 -1.87 5.33
CA GLN A 27 11.94 -2.34 5.72
C GLN A 27 11.88 -3.86 5.87
N GLY A 28 12.53 -4.60 4.96
CA GLY A 28 12.43 -6.05 4.95
C GLY A 28 11.00 -6.55 4.72
N ILE A 29 10.85 -7.88 4.64
CA ILE A 29 9.60 -8.53 4.20
C ILE A 29 8.42 -8.24 5.15
N ILE A 30 8.63 -8.29 6.46
CA ILE A 30 7.56 -8.11 7.45
C ILE A 30 6.99 -6.69 7.39
N LEU A 31 7.86 -5.68 7.33
CA LEU A 31 7.42 -4.29 7.33
C LEU A 31 6.77 -3.92 5.99
N ASN A 32 7.26 -4.46 4.87
CA ASN A 32 6.59 -4.34 3.56
C ASN A 32 5.16 -4.89 3.61
N ILE A 33 4.93 -6.03 4.26
CA ILE A 33 3.57 -6.58 4.42
C ILE A 33 2.68 -5.66 5.26
N VAL A 34 3.17 -5.18 6.40
CA VAL A 34 2.41 -4.28 7.29
C VAL A 34 2.08 -2.96 6.59
N VAL A 35 3.08 -2.31 6.00
CA VAL A 35 2.92 -1.10 5.19
C VAL A 35 1.92 -1.35 4.06
N GLY A 36 2.03 -2.50 3.41
CA GLY A 36 1.15 -2.90 2.33
C GLY A 36 -0.31 -3.02 2.72
N ILE A 37 -0.61 -3.66 3.85
CA ILE A 37 -1.98 -3.82 4.36
C ILE A 37 -2.57 -2.46 4.76
N ILE A 38 -1.81 -1.68 5.54
CA ILE A 38 -2.25 -0.34 5.99
C ILE A 38 -2.38 0.61 4.80
N GLY A 39 -1.42 0.58 3.89
CA GLY A 39 -1.39 1.34 2.66
C GLY A 39 -2.56 1.01 1.74
N ALA A 40 -2.92 -0.26 1.58
CA ALA A 40 -4.08 -0.67 0.81
C ALA A 40 -5.40 -0.12 1.39
N GLY A 41 -5.52 -0.08 2.72
CA GLY A 41 -6.65 0.57 3.40
C GLY A 41 -6.68 2.08 3.15
N LEU A 42 -5.54 2.76 3.30
CA LEU A 42 -5.38 4.20 3.05
C LEU A 42 -5.67 4.57 1.60
N GLY A 43 -5.11 3.85 0.64
CA GLY A 43 -5.36 4.06 -0.79
C GLY A 43 -6.83 3.87 -1.14
N GLY A 44 -7.46 2.82 -0.60
CA GLY A 44 -8.90 2.61 -0.75
C GLY A 44 -9.72 3.76 -0.19
N TYR A 45 -9.36 4.28 0.99
CA TYR A 45 -10.01 5.44 1.59
C TYR A 45 -9.86 6.70 0.72
N ILE A 46 -8.64 6.98 0.24
CA ILE A 46 -8.35 8.14 -0.62
C ILE A 46 -9.18 8.05 -1.91
N MET A 47 -9.22 6.91 -2.58
CA MET A 47 -9.97 6.78 -3.84
C MET A 47 -11.48 6.95 -3.64
N ASN A 48 -12.02 6.43 -2.53
CA ASN A 48 -13.42 6.64 -2.18
C ASN A 48 -13.77 8.13 -2.01
N LEU A 49 -12.85 8.95 -1.48
CA LEU A 49 -13.05 10.40 -1.38
C LEU A 49 -13.13 11.08 -2.76
N PHE A 50 -12.43 10.55 -3.76
CA PHE A 50 -12.50 11.03 -5.15
C PHE A 50 -13.69 10.49 -5.95
N GLY A 51 -14.64 9.83 -5.29
CA GLY A 51 -15.80 9.21 -5.95
C GLY A 51 -15.46 7.98 -6.79
N ASN A 52 -14.20 7.52 -6.74
CA ASN A 52 -13.78 6.29 -7.37
C ASN A 52 -13.88 5.14 -6.35
N GLY A 53 -14.24 3.94 -6.81
CA GLY A 53 -14.27 2.78 -5.91
C GLY A 53 -12.91 2.57 -5.23
N GLY A 54 -12.91 2.14 -3.98
CA GLY A 54 -11.67 1.74 -3.30
C GLY A 54 -11.12 0.42 -3.82
N VAL A 55 -10.30 -0.24 -3.00
CA VAL A 55 -9.89 -1.64 -3.23
C VAL A 55 -11.14 -2.52 -3.15
N ASN A 56 -11.70 -2.86 -4.32
CA ASN A 56 -13.04 -3.46 -4.48
C ASN A 56 -13.02 -4.90 -5.03
N GLY A 57 -11.85 -5.45 -5.40
CA GLY A 57 -11.72 -6.86 -5.74
C GLY A 57 -10.34 -7.28 -6.26
N PHE A 58 -10.27 -8.46 -6.86
CA PHE A 58 -9.07 -9.00 -7.51
C PHE A 58 -8.91 -8.40 -8.91
N ASN A 59 -8.60 -7.11 -8.99
CA ASN A 59 -8.41 -6.41 -10.26
C ASN A 59 -7.17 -5.50 -10.21
N LEU A 60 -6.65 -5.18 -11.40
CA LEU A 60 -5.45 -4.35 -11.54
C LEU A 60 -5.64 -2.96 -10.92
N TYR A 61 -6.85 -2.42 -11.00
CA TYR A 61 -7.20 -1.15 -10.36
C TYR A 61 -6.98 -1.19 -8.85
N SER A 62 -7.51 -2.19 -8.16
CA SER A 62 -7.34 -2.36 -6.71
C SER A 62 -5.88 -2.54 -6.31
N PHE A 63 -5.09 -3.19 -7.16
CA PHE A 63 -3.64 -3.30 -6.95
C PHE A 63 -2.93 -1.96 -7.07
N ILE A 64 -3.23 -1.18 -8.10
CA ILE A 64 -2.66 0.17 -8.29
C ILE A 64 -3.04 1.07 -7.11
N VAL A 65 -4.30 1.04 -6.68
CA VAL A 65 -4.77 1.80 -5.52
C VAL A 65 -4.03 1.38 -4.25
N ALA A 66 -3.78 0.08 -4.07
CA ALA A 66 -3.01 -0.41 -2.93
C ALA A 66 -1.53 0.04 -2.97
N VAL A 67 -0.90 0.02 -4.15
CA VAL A 67 0.48 0.52 -4.34
C VAL A 67 0.55 2.01 -4.06
N ILE A 68 -0.38 2.81 -4.60
CA ILE A 68 -0.44 4.26 -4.35
C ILE A 68 -0.60 4.52 -2.85
N GLY A 69 -1.52 3.83 -2.19
CA GLY A 69 -1.71 3.97 -0.75
C GLY A 69 -0.49 3.58 0.07
N ALA A 70 0.23 2.52 -0.33
CA ALA A 70 1.50 2.13 0.29
C ALA A 70 2.59 3.20 0.07
N VAL A 71 2.75 3.72 -1.15
CA VAL A 71 3.71 4.80 -1.46
C VAL A 71 3.41 6.05 -0.63
N VAL A 72 2.14 6.45 -0.51
CA VAL A 72 1.73 7.59 0.31
C VAL A 72 2.06 7.35 1.78
N LEU A 73 1.73 6.18 2.31
CA LEU A 73 2.06 5.81 3.69
C LEU A 73 3.58 5.86 3.94
N LEU A 74 4.36 5.32 3.01
CA LEU A 74 5.82 5.33 3.08
C LEU A 74 6.39 6.74 3.00
N ALA A 75 5.84 7.60 2.15
CA ALA A 75 6.23 9.00 2.06
C ALA A 75 5.99 9.71 3.39
N VAL A 76 4.82 9.53 4.01
CA VAL A 76 4.52 10.08 5.34
C VAL A 76 5.47 9.53 6.40
N LEU A 77 5.72 8.21 6.41
CA LEU A 77 6.66 7.59 7.35
C LEU A 77 8.08 8.15 7.17
N ARG A 78 8.52 8.39 5.94
CA ARG A 78 9.83 8.97 5.64
C ARG A 78 9.92 10.42 6.12
N LEU A 79 8.88 11.22 5.89
CA LEU A 79 8.81 12.59 6.39
C LEU A 79 8.86 12.65 7.92
N ILE A 80 8.15 11.76 8.62
CA ILE A 80 8.16 11.69 10.09
C ILE A 80 9.52 11.20 10.62
N ARG A 81 10.14 10.23 9.94
CA ARG A 81 11.45 9.68 10.33
C ARG A 81 12.62 10.63 10.02
N GLY A 82 12.42 11.65 9.20
CA GLY A 82 13.44 12.67 8.90
C GLY A 82 14.64 12.14 8.10
N SER A 83 14.46 11.06 7.32
CA SER A 83 15.51 10.37 6.56
C SER A 83 15.60 10.74 5.08
#